data_AF-A0A3N0E491-F1
#
_entry.id   AF-A0A3N0E491-F1
#
_cell.length_a   1.000
_cell.length_b   1.000
_cell.length_c   1.000
_cell.angle_alpha   90.00
_cell.angle_beta   90.00
_cell.angle_gamma   90.00
#
_symmetry.space_group_name_H-M   'P 1'
#
loop_
_entity.id
_entity.type
_entity.pdbx_description
1 polymer ?
#
loop_
_entity_poly.entity_id
_entity_poly.type
_entity_poly.pdbx_seq_one_letter_code
_entity_poly.pdbx_strand_id
1 'polypeptide(L)'
;MARLVLVLFWAAAVADVLGLAMGLPLLHWVAKPLLMPLLLAYAVVSADRRKTVRWLLFGLVLAWLADIALLPPGTVWFLGGMALFGAMQVCYIRVFVAVGAPDRMRQRWGVPAVLFTVLVVAVAVLGPAMGWLAVPVTLYGLLLTTMASLAAGVRWSVAVGGSLFVLSDMLIGLELAAVDFAGREPAVMATYTLAQFLIVTGCSRVPPRSHDTSHTPARSRR
;
A
#
# COMPACT_ATOMS: atom_id res chain seq x y z
N MET A 1 17.09 13.11 -13.55
CA MET A 1 17.16 12.49 -12.21
C MET A 1 15.99 11.53 -11.93
N ALA A 2 14.73 11.96 -11.94
CA ALA A 2 13.57 11.09 -11.65
C ALA A 2 13.49 9.81 -12.51
N ARG A 3 13.77 9.89 -13.82
CA ARG A 3 13.79 8.71 -14.71
C ARG A 3 14.84 7.66 -14.29
N LEU A 4 16.03 8.10 -13.90
CA LEU A 4 17.09 7.20 -13.46
C LEU A 4 16.69 6.46 -12.17
N VAL A 5 16.14 7.18 -11.18
CA VAL A 5 15.65 6.57 -9.94
C VAL A 5 14.56 5.54 -10.22
N LEU A 6 13.67 5.83 -11.18
CA LEU A 6 12.62 4.89 -11.56
C LEU A 6 13.17 3.63 -12.26
N VAL A 7 14.18 3.77 -13.11
CA VAL A 7 14.88 2.63 -13.72
C VAL A 7 15.53 1.76 -12.64
N LEU A 8 16.21 2.39 -11.66
CA LEU A 8 16.81 1.67 -10.54
C LEU A 8 15.75 0.96 -9.67
N PHE A 9 14.61 1.59 -9.42
CA PHE A 9 13.50 0.98 -8.69
C PHE A 9 13.00 -0.29 -9.39
N TRP A 10 12.75 -0.23 -10.71
CA TRP A 10 12.30 -1.40 -11.45
C TRP A 10 13.38 -2.48 -11.59
N ALA A 11 14.66 -2.08 -11.71
CA ALA A 11 15.77 -3.03 -11.68
C ALA A 11 15.83 -3.77 -10.33
N ALA A 12 15.68 -3.06 -9.21
CA ALA A 12 15.59 -3.67 -7.88
C ALA A 12 14.36 -4.58 -7.74
N ALA A 13 13.20 -4.17 -8.26
CA ALA A 13 11.97 -4.98 -8.25
C ALA A 13 12.13 -6.29 -9.03
N VAL A 14 12.70 -6.22 -10.23
CA VAL A 14 12.97 -7.41 -11.04
C VAL A 14 14.01 -8.30 -10.37
N ALA A 15 15.10 -7.72 -9.83
CA ALA A 15 16.12 -8.46 -9.11
C ALA A 15 15.53 -9.19 -7.89
N ASP A 16 14.66 -8.53 -7.13
CA ASP A 16 13.99 -9.12 -5.97
C ASP A 16 13.10 -10.31 -6.34
N VAL A 17 12.21 -10.12 -7.31
CA VAL A 17 11.29 -11.15 -7.79
C VAL A 17 12.05 -12.34 -8.39
N LEU A 18 13.09 -12.08 -9.19
CA LEU A 18 13.95 -13.14 -9.74
C LEU A 18 14.76 -13.84 -8.65
N GLY A 19 15.22 -13.09 -7.64
CA GLY A 19 15.91 -13.63 -6.48
C GLY A 19 15.07 -14.68 -5.77
N LEU A 20 13.79 -14.36 -5.52
CA LEU A 20 12.84 -15.31 -4.95
C LEU A 20 12.52 -16.47 -5.91
N ALA A 21 12.27 -16.19 -7.18
CA ALA A 21 11.88 -17.22 -8.16
C ALA A 21 13.00 -18.22 -8.45
N MET A 22 14.27 -17.80 -8.35
CA MET A 22 15.45 -18.63 -8.59
C MET A 22 16.05 -19.20 -7.29
N GLY A 23 15.49 -18.90 -6.11
CA GLY A 23 16.04 -19.36 -4.84
C GLY A 23 17.41 -18.74 -4.51
N LEU A 24 17.63 -17.47 -4.87
CA LEU A 24 18.83 -16.69 -4.60
C LEU A 24 18.59 -15.72 -3.43
N PRO A 25 18.69 -16.18 -2.17
CA PRO A 25 18.31 -15.39 -1.01
C PRO A 25 19.12 -14.08 -0.89
N LEU A 26 20.41 -14.10 -1.23
CA LEU A 26 21.24 -12.89 -1.18
C LEU A 26 20.69 -11.78 -2.10
N LEU A 27 20.15 -12.14 -3.26
CA LEU A 27 19.58 -11.17 -4.19
C LEU A 27 18.32 -10.51 -3.61
N HIS A 28 17.43 -11.32 -3.02
CA HIS A 28 16.24 -10.83 -2.29
C HIS A 28 16.63 -9.91 -1.11
N TRP A 29 17.58 -10.36 -0.28
CA TRP A 29 18.03 -9.64 0.91
C TRP A 29 18.65 -8.27 0.60
N VAL A 30 19.25 -8.11 -0.59
CA VAL A 30 19.80 -6.82 -1.04
C VAL A 30 18.76 -5.99 -1.78
N ALA A 31 17.97 -6.62 -2.66
CA ALA A 31 17.05 -5.91 -3.53
C ALA A 31 15.83 -5.36 -2.78
N LYS A 32 15.21 -6.15 -1.88
CA LYS A 32 14.02 -5.74 -1.12
C LYS A 32 14.23 -4.46 -0.31
N PRO A 33 15.29 -4.29 0.49
CA PRO A 33 15.53 -3.04 1.22
C PRO A 33 15.74 -1.80 0.35
N LEU A 34 16.07 -1.95 -0.94
CA LEU A 34 16.28 -0.83 -1.85
C LEU A 34 14.97 -0.31 -2.46
N LEU A 35 13.91 -1.10 -2.48
CA LEU A 35 12.64 -0.78 -3.14
C LEU A 35 12.02 0.52 -2.61
N MET A 36 11.69 0.56 -1.33
CA MET A 36 11.00 1.70 -0.74
C MET A 36 11.86 2.98 -0.69
N PRO A 37 13.17 2.94 -0.39
CA PRO A 37 14.04 4.10 -0.50
C PRO A 37 14.14 4.67 -1.92
N LEU A 38 14.19 3.82 -2.95
CA LEU A 38 14.19 4.29 -4.34
C LEU A 38 12.86 4.92 -4.72
N LEU A 39 11.74 4.33 -4.31
CA LEU A 39 10.41 4.90 -4.53
C LEU A 39 10.21 6.21 -3.75
N LEU A 40 10.75 6.30 -2.53
CA LEU A 40 10.80 7.52 -1.72
C LEU A 40 11.62 8.61 -2.43
N ALA A 41 12.82 8.28 -2.92
CA ALA A 41 13.65 9.21 -3.67
C ALA A 41 12.93 9.70 -4.94
N TYR A 42 12.28 8.79 -5.68
CA TYR A 42 11.47 9.16 -6.83
C TYR A 42 10.35 10.13 -6.43
N ALA A 43 9.63 9.86 -5.34
CA ALA A 43 8.56 10.71 -4.85
C ALA A 43 9.08 12.10 -4.45
N VAL A 44 10.23 12.20 -3.78
CA VAL A 44 10.85 13.50 -3.39
C VAL A 44 11.23 14.32 -4.62
N VAL A 45 11.86 13.70 -5.62
CA VAL A 45 12.37 14.41 -6.81
C VAL A 45 11.24 14.76 -7.78
N SER A 46 10.13 14.03 -7.73
CA SER A 46 8.97 14.22 -8.63
C SER A 46 7.84 15.04 -8.01
N ALA A 47 7.86 15.27 -6.69
CA ALA A 47 6.78 15.97 -6.01
C ALA A 47 6.93 17.48 -6.05
N ASP A 48 5.83 18.14 -6.37
CA ASP A 48 5.62 19.54 -6.03
C ASP A 48 5.50 19.65 -4.50
N ARG A 49 6.19 20.59 -3.83
CA ARG A 49 6.47 20.66 -2.36
C ARG A 49 5.22 20.82 -1.45
N ARG A 50 4.23 19.94 -1.55
CA ARG A 50 2.93 20.03 -0.87
C ARG A 50 2.89 19.27 0.45
N LYS A 51 2.08 19.74 1.43
CA LYS A 51 1.89 19.06 2.73
C LYS A 51 1.36 17.62 2.59
N THR A 52 0.49 17.35 1.62
CA THR A 52 -0.04 16.01 1.29
C THR A 52 1.08 15.01 0.95
N VAL A 53 2.19 15.50 0.41
CA VAL A 53 3.35 14.66 0.08
C VAL A 53 4.08 14.20 1.34
N ARG A 54 4.07 14.97 2.43
CA ARG A 54 4.82 14.61 3.66
C ARG A 54 4.32 13.32 4.30
N TRP A 55 3.01 13.13 4.42
CA TRP A 55 2.43 11.89 4.95
C TRP A 55 2.69 10.69 4.04
N LEU A 56 2.69 10.89 2.71
CA LEU A 56 3.04 9.85 1.75
C LEU A 56 4.51 9.42 1.90
N LEU A 57 5.43 10.38 2.02
CA LEU A 57 6.85 10.11 2.24
C LEU A 57 7.11 9.42 3.58
N PHE A 58 6.44 9.86 4.66
CA PHE A 58 6.55 9.21 5.96
C PHE A 58 6.01 7.76 5.92
N GLY A 59 4.90 7.53 5.22
CA GLY A 59 4.39 6.19 4.97
C GLY A 59 5.39 5.30 4.22
N LEU A 60 6.13 5.83 3.25
CA LEU A 60 7.18 5.08 2.55
C LEU A 60 8.37 4.72 3.44
N VAL A 61 8.75 5.59 4.39
CA VAL A 61 9.76 5.24 5.40
C VAL A 61 9.26 4.10 6.28
N LEU A 62 7.98 4.12 6.69
CA LEU A 62 7.39 3.02 7.46
C LEU A 62 7.31 1.72 6.66
N ALA A 63 6.97 1.78 5.37
CA ALA A 63 7.00 0.62 4.47
C ALA A 63 8.41 0.04 4.35
N TRP A 64 9.44 0.89 4.23
CA TRP A 64 10.82 0.45 4.20
C TRP A 64 11.23 -0.29 5.48
N LEU A 65 10.88 0.25 6.64
CA LEU A 65 11.14 -0.40 7.91
C LEU A 65 10.36 -1.72 8.05
N ALA A 66 9.12 -1.77 7.55
CA ALA A 66 8.32 -3.00 7.50
C ALA A 66 8.98 -4.06 6.62
N ASP A 67 9.46 -3.69 5.43
CA ASP A 67 10.17 -4.58 4.51
C ASP A 67 11.42 -5.19 5.15
N ILE A 68 12.20 -4.39 5.90
CA ILE A 68 13.35 -4.86 6.66
C ILE A 68 12.93 -5.80 7.80
N ALA A 69 11.87 -5.43 8.54
CA ALA A 69 11.36 -6.24 9.64
C ALA A 69 10.80 -7.59 9.15
N LEU A 70 10.39 -7.71 7.89
CA LEU A 70 9.88 -8.95 7.29
C LEU A 70 10.94 -9.81 6.59
N LEU A 71 12.22 -9.42 6.62
CA LEU A 71 13.32 -10.26 6.12
C LEU A 71 13.69 -11.41 7.06
N PRO A 72 13.92 -11.19 8.37
CA PRO A 72 14.24 -12.29 9.27
C PRO A 72 13.00 -13.16 9.55
N PRO A 73 13.18 -14.48 9.71
CA PRO A 73 12.09 -15.35 10.13
C PRO A 73 11.70 -15.06 11.58
N GLY A 74 10.43 -15.29 11.91
CA GLY A 74 9.93 -15.31 13.27
C GLY A 74 8.73 -14.39 13.52
N THR A 75 7.85 -14.82 14.41
CA THR A 75 6.55 -14.18 14.65
C THR A 75 6.67 -12.74 15.18
N VAL A 76 7.68 -12.45 16.00
CA VAL A 76 7.90 -11.10 16.54
C VAL A 76 8.26 -10.11 15.42
N TRP A 77 9.16 -10.52 14.53
CA TRP A 77 9.58 -9.76 13.37
C TRP A 77 8.41 -9.56 12.40
N PHE A 78 7.64 -10.62 12.16
CA PHE A 78 6.43 -10.58 11.35
C PHE A 78 5.38 -9.59 11.89
N LEU A 79 5.05 -9.67 13.19
CA LEU A 79 4.11 -8.74 13.82
C LEU A 79 4.62 -7.29 13.84
N GLY A 80 5.92 -7.10 14.04
CA GLY A 80 6.55 -5.78 13.95
C GLY A 80 6.43 -5.18 12.55
N GLY A 81 6.72 -5.97 11.51
CA GLY A 81 6.53 -5.58 10.11
C GLY A 81 5.08 -5.26 9.78
N MET A 82 4.15 -6.11 10.20
CA MET A 82 2.71 -5.90 10.05
C MET A 82 2.24 -4.59 10.72
N ALA A 83 2.70 -4.30 11.93
CA ALA A 83 2.37 -3.06 12.63
C ALA A 83 2.92 -1.83 11.90
N LEU A 84 4.15 -1.90 11.38
CA LEU A 84 4.75 -0.84 10.58
C LEU A 84 4.00 -0.60 9.26
N PHE A 85 3.58 -1.67 8.58
CA PHE A 85 2.70 -1.55 7.42
C PHE A 85 1.33 -0.97 7.79
N GLY A 86 0.75 -1.35 8.92
CA GLY A 86 -0.47 -0.73 9.42
C GLY A 86 -0.32 0.78 9.65
N ALA A 87 0.80 1.21 10.24
CA ALA A 87 1.11 2.62 10.42
C ALA A 87 1.28 3.35 9.05
N MET A 88 1.90 2.70 8.07
CA MET A 88 1.96 3.21 6.70
C MET A 88 0.57 3.35 6.07
N GLN A 89 -0.32 2.36 6.24
CA GLN A 89 -1.70 2.42 5.75
C GLN A 89 -2.46 3.61 6.35
N VAL A 90 -2.28 3.90 7.64
CA VAL A 90 -2.87 5.09 8.29
C VAL A 90 -2.36 6.38 7.64
N CYS A 91 -1.07 6.46 7.30
CA CYS A 91 -0.50 7.60 6.59
C CYS A 91 -1.14 7.78 5.21
N TYR A 92 -1.34 6.68 4.46
CA TYR A 92 -1.96 6.71 3.15
C TYR A 92 -3.45 7.08 3.23
N ILE A 93 -4.19 6.53 4.21
CA ILE A 93 -5.57 6.91 4.50
C ILE A 93 -5.67 8.42 4.73
N ARG A 94 -4.78 9.01 5.54
CA ARG A 94 -4.76 10.46 5.77
C ARG A 94 -4.56 11.25 4.48
N VAL A 95 -3.67 10.78 3.59
CA VAL A 95 -3.46 11.37 2.26
C VAL A 95 -4.74 11.28 1.43
N PHE A 96 -5.39 10.12 1.38
CA PHE A 96 -6.60 9.88 0.59
C PHE A 96 -7.77 10.73 1.08
N VAL A 97 -7.97 10.83 2.40
CA VAL A 97 -8.98 11.68 3.01
C VAL A 97 -8.74 13.15 2.70
N ALA A 98 -7.50 13.63 2.81
CA ALA A 98 -7.14 15.02 2.54
C ALA A 98 -7.41 15.43 1.08
N VAL A 99 -7.31 14.49 0.12
CA VAL A 99 -7.64 14.75 -1.28
C VAL A 99 -9.11 14.48 -1.61
N GLY A 100 -9.94 14.10 -0.63
CA GLY A 100 -11.37 13.92 -0.82
C GLY A 100 -11.83 12.58 -1.35
N ALA A 101 -11.07 11.53 -1.07
CA ALA A 101 -11.45 10.17 -1.44
C ALA A 101 -12.79 9.69 -0.87
N PRO A 102 -13.18 9.99 0.39
CA PRO A 102 -14.40 9.43 0.97
C PRO A 102 -15.68 9.72 0.17
N ASP A 103 -15.85 10.96 -0.30
CA ASP A 103 -17.05 11.36 -1.04
C ASP A 103 -17.12 10.68 -2.42
N ARG A 104 -15.97 10.55 -3.10
CA ARG A 104 -15.87 9.86 -4.40
C ARG A 104 -15.97 8.34 -4.26
N MET A 105 -15.45 7.79 -3.17
CA MET A 105 -15.56 6.38 -2.83
C MET A 105 -17.03 5.99 -2.62
N ARG A 106 -17.83 6.83 -1.95
CA ARG A 106 -19.28 6.60 -1.75
C ARG A 106 -20.04 6.45 -3.07
N GLN A 107 -19.66 7.21 -4.10
CA GLN A 107 -20.23 7.09 -5.44
C GLN A 107 -19.84 5.77 -6.16
N ARG A 108 -18.79 5.09 -5.68
CA ARG A 108 -18.23 3.85 -6.23
C ARG A 108 -18.33 2.69 -5.23
N TRP A 109 -19.45 2.59 -4.53
CA TRP A 109 -19.66 1.66 -3.42
C TRP A 109 -19.38 0.18 -3.75
N GLY A 110 -19.48 -0.21 -5.03
CA GLY A 110 -19.17 -1.58 -5.48
C GLY A 110 -17.73 -2.02 -5.19
N VAL A 111 -16.75 -1.11 -5.26
CA VAL A 111 -15.35 -1.47 -4.97
C VAL A 111 -15.15 -1.78 -3.47
N PRO A 112 -15.54 -0.90 -2.53
CA PRO A 112 -15.54 -1.24 -1.10
C PRO A 112 -16.33 -2.51 -0.80
N ALA A 113 -17.52 -2.69 -1.38
CA ALA A 113 -18.33 -3.88 -1.13
C ALA A 113 -17.57 -5.17 -1.48
N VAL A 114 -16.98 -5.24 -2.68
CA VAL A 114 -16.16 -6.40 -3.09
C VAL A 114 -14.98 -6.62 -2.15
N LEU A 115 -14.22 -5.56 -1.81
CA LEU A 115 -13.05 -5.69 -0.95
C LEU A 115 -13.41 -6.19 0.46
N PHE A 116 -14.50 -5.68 1.04
CA PHE A 116 -14.99 -6.15 2.34
C PHE A 116 -15.54 -7.58 2.28
N THR A 117 -16.21 -7.97 1.18
CA THR A 117 -16.61 -9.36 0.97
C THR A 117 -15.38 -10.28 0.91
N VAL A 118 -14.33 -9.88 0.18
CA VAL A 118 -13.07 -10.64 0.13
C VAL A 118 -12.46 -10.78 1.52
N LEU A 119 -12.42 -9.71 2.32
CA LEU A 119 -11.94 -9.77 3.70
C LEU A 119 -12.75 -10.76 4.55
N VAL A 120 -14.08 -10.67 4.52
CA VAL A 120 -14.96 -11.55 5.30
C VAL A 120 -14.76 -13.01 4.90
N VAL A 121 -14.70 -13.31 3.61
CA VAL A 121 -14.44 -14.67 3.10
C VAL A 121 -13.06 -15.14 3.53
N ALA A 122 -12.02 -14.32 3.40
CA ALA A 122 -10.67 -14.66 3.81
C ALA A 122 -10.58 -14.96 5.32
N VAL A 123 -11.21 -14.14 6.16
CA VAL A 123 -11.24 -14.36 7.62
C VAL A 123 -12.00 -15.67 7.95
N ALA A 124 -13.13 -15.92 7.29
CA ALA A 124 -13.92 -17.13 7.54
C ALA A 124 -13.19 -18.41 7.11
N VAL A 125 -12.46 -18.37 5.99
CA VAL A 125 -11.78 -19.53 5.40
C VAL A 125 -10.39 -19.76 6.02
N LEU A 126 -9.59 -18.70 6.16
CA LEU A 126 -8.19 -18.78 6.57
C LEU A 126 -8.01 -18.62 8.08
N GLY A 127 -8.87 -17.82 8.73
CA GLY A 127 -8.76 -17.49 10.15
C GLY A 127 -8.69 -18.71 11.08
N PRO A 128 -9.51 -19.77 10.91
CA PRO A 128 -9.46 -20.95 11.77
C PRO A 128 -8.09 -21.65 11.82
N ALA A 129 -7.33 -21.60 10.72
CA ALA A 129 -6.01 -22.23 10.64
C ALA A 129 -4.89 -21.39 11.28
N MET A 130 -5.10 -20.08 11.49
CA MET A 130 -4.09 -19.14 12.00
C MET A 130 -3.97 -19.13 13.53
N GLY A 131 -4.86 -19.82 14.26
CA GLY A 131 -4.89 -19.80 15.72
C GLY A 131 -4.98 -18.38 16.28
N TRP A 132 -4.08 -18.01 17.20
CA TRP A 132 -4.08 -16.68 17.82
C TRP A 132 -3.70 -15.54 16.85
N LEU A 133 -3.02 -15.84 15.74
CA LEU A 133 -2.66 -14.84 14.72
C LEU A 133 -3.87 -14.35 13.94
N ALA A 134 -5.00 -15.06 13.96
CA ALA A 134 -6.23 -14.66 13.27
C ALA A 134 -6.69 -13.26 13.71
N VAL A 135 -6.57 -12.92 15.00
CA VAL A 135 -6.98 -11.62 15.54
C VAL A 135 -6.15 -10.46 15.00
N PRO A 136 -4.81 -10.42 15.17
CA PRO A 136 -3.99 -9.33 14.61
C PRO A 136 -4.08 -9.27 13.07
N VAL A 137 -4.11 -10.41 12.38
CA VAL A 137 -4.26 -10.45 10.91
C VAL A 137 -5.60 -9.87 10.47
N THR A 138 -6.70 -10.15 11.18
CA THR A 138 -8.02 -9.59 10.85
C THR A 138 -8.07 -8.08 11.08
N LEU A 139 -7.50 -7.59 12.19
CA LEU A 139 -7.42 -6.15 12.46
C LEU A 139 -6.59 -5.42 11.41
N TYR A 140 -5.46 -6.00 11.03
CA TYR A 140 -4.63 -5.50 9.94
C TYR A 140 -5.38 -5.54 8.59
N GLY A 141 -6.04 -6.65 8.28
CA GLY A 141 -6.83 -6.81 7.05
C GLY A 141 -7.99 -5.81 6.95
N LEU A 142 -8.62 -5.46 8.08
CA LEU A 142 -9.65 -4.42 8.13
C LEU A 142 -9.08 -3.04 7.79
N LEU A 143 -7.91 -2.71 8.33
CA LEU A 143 -7.21 -1.45 8.03
C LEU A 143 -6.78 -1.39 6.55
N LEU A 144 -6.24 -2.50 6.03
CA LEU A 144 -5.82 -2.62 4.64
C LEU A 144 -7.00 -2.45 3.69
N THR A 145 -8.10 -3.14 3.97
CA THR A 145 -9.35 -3.06 3.20
C THR A 145 -9.93 -1.65 3.23
N THR A 146 -9.84 -0.95 4.37
CA THR A 146 -10.24 0.46 4.49
C THR A 146 -9.36 1.37 3.63
N MET A 147 -8.03 1.18 3.68
CA MET A 147 -7.08 1.93 2.85
C MET A 147 -7.34 1.72 1.36
N ALA A 148 -7.50 0.46 0.92
CA ALA A 148 -7.80 0.10 -0.46
C ALA A 148 -9.18 0.60 -0.92
N SER A 149 -10.19 0.59 -0.06
CA SER A 149 -11.50 1.16 -0.35
C SER A 149 -11.40 2.66 -0.62
N LEU A 150 -10.68 3.40 0.23
CA LEU A 150 -10.44 4.83 0.02
C LEU A 150 -9.59 5.10 -1.22
N ALA A 151 -8.66 4.21 -1.57
CA ALA A 151 -7.86 4.31 -2.80
C ALA A 151 -8.75 4.44 -4.06
N ALA A 152 -9.91 3.78 -4.08
CA ALA A 152 -10.91 3.85 -5.16
C ALA A 152 -11.49 5.25 -5.40
N GLY A 153 -11.50 6.09 -4.36
CA GLY A 153 -11.96 7.48 -4.39
C GLY A 153 -10.87 8.49 -4.78
N VAL A 154 -9.62 8.06 -4.98
CA VAL A 154 -8.51 8.94 -5.35
C VAL A 154 -8.40 9.04 -6.88
N ARG A 155 -7.91 7.98 -7.53
CA ARG A 155 -7.70 7.85 -8.98
C ARG A 155 -7.69 6.37 -9.35
N TRP A 156 -7.94 6.04 -10.62
CA TRP A 156 -7.92 4.64 -11.10
C TRP A 156 -6.61 3.91 -10.78
N SER A 157 -5.45 4.54 -11.01
CA SER A 157 -4.15 3.92 -10.69
C SER A 157 -4.02 3.61 -9.20
N VAL A 158 -4.49 4.50 -8.33
CA VAL A 158 -4.43 4.33 -6.87
C VAL A 158 -5.40 3.22 -6.43
N ALA A 159 -6.58 3.13 -7.05
CA ALA A 159 -7.53 2.04 -6.84
C ALA A 159 -6.92 0.67 -7.16
N VAL A 160 -6.33 0.54 -8.36
CA VAL A 160 -5.62 -0.69 -8.77
C VAL A 160 -4.48 -1.00 -7.81
N GLY A 161 -3.70 0.01 -7.40
CA GLY A 161 -2.65 -0.16 -6.41
C GLY A 161 -3.18 -0.67 -5.06
N GLY A 162 -4.28 -0.12 -4.55
CA GLY A 162 -4.93 -0.60 -3.33
C GLY A 162 -5.42 -2.04 -3.44
N SER A 163 -6.02 -2.42 -4.57
CA SER A 163 -6.45 -3.80 -4.82
C SER A 163 -5.29 -4.78 -4.92
N LEU A 164 -4.18 -4.39 -5.55
CA LEU A 164 -2.96 -5.20 -5.61
C LEU A 164 -2.32 -5.36 -4.22
N PHE A 165 -2.42 -4.36 -3.35
CA PHE A 165 -1.96 -4.47 -1.96
C PHE A 165 -2.77 -5.52 -1.21
N VAL A 166 -4.11 -5.48 -1.34
CA VAL A 166 -4.98 -6.52 -0.77
C VAL A 166 -4.59 -7.90 -1.32
N LEU A 167 -4.37 -8.03 -2.62
CA LEU A 167 -3.95 -9.30 -3.23
C LEU A 167 -2.62 -9.80 -2.67
N SER A 168 -1.60 -8.93 -2.57
CA SER A 168 -0.30 -9.25 -1.96
C SER A 168 -0.46 -9.83 -0.57
N ASP A 169 -1.23 -9.17 0.29
CA ASP A 169 -1.35 -9.56 1.70
C ASP A 169 -2.27 -10.78 1.88
N MET A 170 -3.21 -11.00 0.96
CA MET A 170 -3.95 -12.27 0.92
C MET A 170 -3.03 -13.45 0.65
N LEU A 171 -2.02 -13.30 -0.23
CA LEU A 171 -1.01 -14.35 -0.46
C LEU A 171 -0.15 -14.62 0.77
N ILE A 172 0.14 -13.60 1.59
CA ILE A 172 0.78 -13.79 2.90
C ILE A 172 -0.17 -14.51 3.86
N GLY A 173 -1.46 -14.14 3.87
CA GLY A 173 -2.48 -14.79 4.68
C GLY A 173 -2.65 -16.28 4.38
N LEU A 174 -2.50 -16.70 3.12
CA LEU A 174 -2.52 -18.12 2.75
C LEU A 174 -1.42 -18.92 3.47
N GLU A 175 -0.19 -18.39 3.50
CA GLU A 175 0.94 -19.02 4.19
C GLU A 175 0.70 -19.18 5.69
N LEU A 176 0.16 -18.13 6.33
CA LEU A 176 -0.19 -18.17 7.76
C LEU A 176 -1.29 -19.18 8.06
N ALA A 177 -2.12 -19.53 7.08
CA ALA A 177 -3.12 -20.59 7.14
C ALA A 177 -2.57 -21.95 6.68
N ALA A 178 -1.25 -22.10 6.58
CA ALA A 178 -0.55 -23.30 6.11
C ALA A 178 -0.90 -23.72 4.66
N VAL A 179 -1.33 -22.77 3.83
CA VAL A 179 -1.57 -22.97 2.39
C VAL A 179 -0.43 -22.33 1.60
N ASP A 180 0.42 -23.17 1.00
CA ASP A 180 1.57 -22.73 0.22
C ASP A 180 1.58 -23.34 -1.19
N PHE A 181 2.23 -22.65 -2.12
CA PHE A 181 2.40 -23.08 -3.51
C PHE A 181 3.63 -22.45 -4.15
N ALA A 182 4.17 -23.11 -5.18
CA ALA A 182 5.34 -22.62 -5.90
C ALA A 182 5.10 -21.25 -6.53
N GLY A 183 5.98 -20.28 -6.25
CA GLY A 183 5.91 -18.93 -6.81
C GLY A 183 5.06 -17.93 -6.02
N ARG A 184 4.53 -18.32 -4.85
CA ARG A 184 3.78 -17.41 -3.96
C ARG A 184 4.59 -16.19 -3.52
N GLU A 185 5.82 -16.38 -3.03
CA GLU A 185 6.70 -15.27 -2.60
C GLU A 185 7.03 -14.29 -3.74
N PRO A 186 7.45 -14.72 -4.94
CA PRO A 186 7.57 -13.83 -6.10
C PRO A 186 6.28 -13.07 -6.42
N ALA A 187 5.11 -13.72 -6.31
CA ALA A 187 3.82 -13.08 -6.58
C ALA A 187 3.46 -12.02 -5.53
N VAL A 188 3.75 -12.28 -4.25
CA VAL A 188 3.66 -11.28 -3.16
C VAL A 188 4.49 -10.05 -3.54
N MET A 189 5.79 -10.24 -3.82
CA MET A 189 6.67 -9.10 -4.10
C MET A 189 6.32 -8.35 -5.38
N ALA A 190 5.89 -9.05 -6.44
CA ALA A 190 5.45 -8.40 -7.68
C ALA A 190 4.19 -7.54 -7.48
N THR A 191 3.18 -8.08 -6.78
CA THR A 191 1.93 -7.36 -6.52
C THR A 191 2.13 -6.21 -5.53
N TYR A 192 2.92 -6.42 -4.46
CA TYR A 192 3.32 -5.41 -3.49
C TYR A 192 4.06 -4.23 -4.13
N THR A 193 5.10 -4.52 -4.92
CA THR A 193 5.94 -3.47 -5.52
C THR A 193 5.15 -2.63 -6.51
N LEU A 194 4.29 -3.28 -7.31
CA LEU A 194 3.38 -2.59 -8.22
C LEU A 194 2.32 -1.77 -7.45
N ALA A 195 1.78 -2.29 -6.35
CA ALA A 195 0.83 -1.59 -5.49
C ALA A 195 1.42 -0.28 -4.96
N GLN A 196 2.59 -0.34 -4.34
CA GLN A 196 3.29 0.83 -3.81
C GLN A 196 3.59 1.85 -4.90
N PHE A 197 4.12 1.40 -6.04
CA PHE A 197 4.41 2.27 -7.17
C PHE A 197 3.16 3.03 -7.66
N LEU A 198 2.05 2.32 -7.87
CA LEU A 198 0.81 2.91 -8.37
C LEU A 198 0.16 3.88 -7.37
N ILE A 199 0.19 3.56 -6.08
CA ILE A 199 -0.33 4.43 -5.02
C ILE A 199 0.49 5.72 -4.96
N VAL A 200 1.82 5.60 -4.88
CA VAL A 200 2.72 6.76 -4.72
C VAL A 200 2.63 7.68 -5.92
N THR A 201 2.84 7.15 -7.13
CA THR A 201 2.79 7.95 -8.35
C THR A 201 1.40 8.49 -8.66
N GLY A 202 0.36 7.75 -8.30
CA GLY A 202 -1.02 8.16 -8.44
C GLY A 202 -1.37 9.35 -7.56
N CYS A 203 -0.94 9.33 -6.29
CA CYS A 203 -1.20 10.39 -5.31
C CYS A 203 -0.42 11.68 -5.60
N SER A 204 0.83 11.59 -6.08
CA SER A 204 1.64 12.78 -6.40
C SER A 204 1.02 13.67 -7.48
N ARG A 205 0.11 13.12 -8.30
CA ARG A 205 -0.57 13.82 -9.39
C ARG A 205 -1.95 14.37 -9.02
N VAL A 206 -2.38 14.24 -7.76
CA VAL A 206 -3.70 14.72 -7.30
C VAL A 206 -3.58 16.16 -6.78
N PRO A 207 -4.36 17.12 -7.32
CA PRO A 207 -4.44 18.47 -6.74
C PRO A 207 -5.10 18.43 -5.35
N PRO A 208 -4.71 19.33 -4.41
CA PRO A 208 -5.47 19.52 -3.18
C PRO A 208 -6.91 19.87 -3.48
N ARG A 209 -7.84 19.55 -2.57
CA ARG A 209 -9.17 20.13 -2.60
C ARG A 209 -9.01 21.66 -2.54
N SER A 210 -9.49 22.36 -3.56
CA SER A 210 -9.81 23.78 -3.42
C SER A 210 -10.92 23.87 -2.37
N HIS A 211 -10.63 24.47 -1.22
CA HIS A 211 -11.70 24.97 -0.37
C HIS A 211 -12.45 26.00 -1.23
N ASP A 212 -13.64 25.63 -1.69
CA ASP A 212 -14.54 26.56 -2.34
C ASP A 212 -14.93 27.61 -1.31
N THR A 213 -14.17 28.70 -1.25
CA THR A 213 -14.58 29.92 -0.56
C THR A 213 -15.59 30.62 -1.45
N SER A 214 -16.77 30.02 -1.62
CA SER A 214 -17.93 30.70 -2.17
C SER A 214 -18.51 31.67 -1.12
N HIS A 215 -17.69 32.59 -0.62
CA HIS A 215 -18.19 33.84 -0.06
C HIS A 215 -18.49 34.73 -1.27
N THR A 216 -19.68 34.57 -1.84
CA THR A 216 -20.27 35.60 -2.68
C THR A 216 -20.44 36.84 -1.78
N PRO A 217 -19.75 37.97 -2.03
CA PRO A 217 -20.10 39.20 -1.34
C PRO A 217 -21.48 39.60 -1.86
N ALA A 218 -22.48 39.61 -0.98
CA ALA A 218 -23.76 40.22 -1.28
C ALA A 218 -23.51 41.70 -1.60
N ARG A 219 -23.46 42.02 -2.89
CA ARG A 219 -23.61 43.39 -3.39
C ARG A 219 -25.05 43.81 -3.08
N SER A 220 -25.29 44.39 -1.92
CA SER A 220 -26.42 45.32 -1.78
C SER A 220 -26.00 46.64 -2.42
N ARG A 221 -26.45 46.82 -3.66
CA ARG A 221 -26.52 48.13 -4.30
C ARG A 221 -27.77 48.85 -3.77
N ARG A 222 -27.56 50.13 -3.44
CA ARG A 222 -28.54 51.21 -3.18
C ARG A 222 -29.20 51.22 -1.81
#